data_AF-R9A3I5-F1
#
_entry.id   AF-R9A3I5-F1
#
_cell.length_a   1.000
_cell.length_b   1.000
_cell.length_c   1.000
_cell.angle_alpha   90.00
_cell.angle_beta   90.00
_cell.angle_gamma   90.00
#
_symmetry.space_group_name_H-M   'P 1'
#
loop_
_entity.id
_entity.type
_entity.pdbx_description
1 polymer ?
#
loop_
_entity_poly.entity_id
_entity_poly.type
_entity_poly.pdbx_seq_one_letter_code
_entity_poly.pdbx_strand_id
1 'polypeptide(L)'
;MINLQFQDYYRFFASLGIILISISFILPWLFLKTDLDLIIKQEDYDKLYPISKEIIDLKFNLARLVYSHIKFTFALLNISGIISLIFGLTNWRKGQNLIDFETEEKLKEFKLRTTSVSVKEKKNQIGKEITIYAAKSNLQAAAKNQIINKTYEIESSILKILKNQLNKKYTLITQRKLKEVTVDGMLIPNNKFDYYYIIEIKYIHGNLKNELLKLILNFNKKVDQETANILNIQPHLINILVAKKFSENDIKTLNNFLNKEKLRRTKFITIEESELNRKNSTELIFNKLNI
;
A
#
# COMPACT_ATOMS: atom_id res chain seq x y z
N MET A 1 -1.58 1.08 -20.86
CA MET A 1 -0.19 1.38 -20.46
C MET A 1 0.20 2.87 -20.58
N ILE A 2 -0.72 3.81 -20.83
CA ILE A 2 -0.39 5.23 -21.12
C ILE A 2 -0.43 6.13 -19.87
N ASN A 3 -0.95 5.67 -18.71
CA ASN A 3 -1.12 6.54 -17.53
C ASN A 3 0.07 6.60 -16.55
N LEU A 4 1.03 5.67 -16.63
CA LEU A 4 2.18 5.63 -15.71
C LEU A 4 3.14 6.80 -15.95
N GLN A 5 3.44 7.09 -17.21
CA GLN A 5 4.35 8.18 -17.58
C GLN A 5 3.80 9.56 -17.18
N PHE A 6 2.48 9.72 -17.10
CA PHE A 6 1.86 11.02 -16.88
C PHE A 6 1.97 11.51 -15.43
N GLN A 7 1.85 10.62 -14.44
CA GLN A 7 2.00 11.01 -13.03
C GLN A 7 3.46 11.18 -12.64
N ASP A 8 4.35 10.36 -13.19
CA ASP A 8 5.79 10.48 -13.01
C ASP A 8 6.36 11.76 -13.65
N TYR A 9 5.77 12.19 -14.77
CA TYR A 9 6.11 13.46 -15.42
C TYR A 9 5.90 14.66 -14.49
N TYR A 10 4.75 14.81 -13.84
CA TYR A 10 4.51 15.96 -12.96
C TYR A 10 5.35 15.93 -11.66
N ARG A 11 5.63 14.73 -11.14
CA ARG A 11 6.55 14.57 -10.00
C ARG A 11 7.99 14.93 -10.39
N PHE A 12 8.39 14.64 -11.62
CA PHE A 12 9.67 15.08 -12.16
C PHE A 12 9.77 16.61 -12.20
N PHE A 13 8.76 17.33 -12.71
CA PHE A 13 8.76 18.81 -12.70
C PHE A 13 8.80 19.40 -11.29
N ALA A 14 8.06 18.82 -10.35
CA ALA A 14 8.11 19.25 -8.95
C ALA A 14 9.52 19.08 -8.36
N SER A 15 10.16 17.93 -8.62
CA SER A 15 11.51 17.63 -8.13
C SER A 15 12.57 18.50 -8.81
N LEU A 16 12.47 18.69 -10.12
CA LEU A 16 13.33 19.60 -10.89
C LEU A 16 13.23 21.03 -10.36
N GLY A 17 12.02 21.48 -10.02
CA GLY A 17 11.79 22.78 -9.40
C GLY A 17 12.55 22.97 -8.10
N ILE A 18 12.48 21.99 -7.19
CA ILE A 18 13.22 22.01 -5.91
C ILE A 18 14.73 22.04 -6.15
N ILE A 19 15.23 21.25 -7.11
CA ILE A 19 16.66 21.20 -7.46
C ILE A 19 17.12 22.56 -8.00
N LEU A 20 16.40 23.16 -8.94
CA LEU A 20 16.75 24.46 -9.52
C LEU A 20 16.78 25.57 -8.47
N ILE A 21 15.78 25.59 -7.58
CA ILE A 21 15.76 26.54 -6.44
C ILE A 21 16.97 26.27 -5.54
N SER A 22 17.25 25.03 -5.18
CA SER A 22 18.39 24.70 -4.30
C SER A 22 19.73 25.12 -4.92
N ILE A 23 19.96 24.79 -6.19
CA ILE A 23 21.16 25.15 -6.95
C ILE A 23 21.34 26.67 -7.03
N SER A 24 20.23 27.42 -7.15
CA SER A 24 20.28 28.87 -7.20
C SER A 24 20.94 29.49 -5.96
N PHE A 25 20.80 28.88 -4.78
CA PHE A 25 21.46 29.34 -3.54
C PHE A 25 22.82 28.69 -3.30
N ILE A 26 22.94 27.39 -3.62
CA ILE A 26 24.16 26.62 -3.39
C ILE A 26 25.32 27.15 -4.26
N LEU A 27 25.07 27.50 -5.52
CA LEU A 27 26.12 27.99 -6.43
C LEU A 27 26.76 29.30 -5.94
N PRO A 28 25.99 30.39 -5.66
CA PRO A 28 26.55 31.59 -5.07
C PRO A 28 27.25 31.32 -3.73
N TRP A 29 26.67 30.47 -2.88
CA TRP A 29 27.27 30.15 -1.58
C TRP A 29 28.62 29.43 -1.71
N LEU A 30 28.72 28.43 -2.59
CA LEU A 30 29.99 27.73 -2.87
C LEU A 30 31.04 28.70 -3.43
N PHE A 31 30.63 29.59 -4.33
CA PHE A 31 31.53 30.61 -4.89
C PHE A 31 32.04 31.56 -3.81
N LEU A 32 31.17 32.08 -2.94
CA LEU A 32 31.55 32.99 -1.85
C LEU A 32 32.39 32.32 -0.75
N LYS A 33 32.22 31.00 -0.55
CA LYS A 33 33.01 30.22 0.41
C LYS A 33 34.42 29.90 -0.11
N THR A 34 34.60 29.86 -1.42
CA THR A 34 35.89 29.51 -2.02
C THR A 34 36.85 30.68 -1.89
N ASP A 35 37.97 30.46 -1.21
CA ASP A 35 39.06 31.44 -1.22
C ASP A 35 39.74 31.37 -2.59
N LEU A 36 39.69 32.46 -3.34
CA LEU A 36 40.21 32.52 -4.70
C LEU A 36 41.61 33.15 -4.75
N ASP A 37 42.15 33.59 -3.60
CA ASP A 37 43.45 34.28 -3.49
C ASP A 37 43.60 35.45 -4.49
N LEU A 38 42.51 36.18 -4.75
CA LEU A 38 42.44 37.23 -5.77
C LEU A 38 43.02 38.57 -5.29
N ILE A 39 43.59 38.64 -4.08
CA ILE A 39 44.18 39.87 -3.54
C ILE A 39 45.70 39.70 -3.54
N ILE A 40 46.33 40.13 -4.64
CA ILE A 40 47.79 40.09 -4.82
C ILE A 40 48.26 41.52 -5.07
N LYS A 41 49.36 41.93 -4.43
CA LYS A 41 49.97 43.25 -4.70
C LYS A 41 50.61 43.22 -6.09
N GLN A 42 50.52 44.34 -6.82
CA GLN A 42 51.08 44.46 -8.17
C GLN A 42 52.58 44.09 -8.21
N GLU A 43 53.33 44.57 -7.22
CA GLU A 43 54.76 44.29 -7.04
C GLU A 43 55.08 42.80 -6.83
N ASP A 44 54.16 42.01 -6.28
CA ASP A 44 54.33 40.57 -6.11
C ASP A 44 53.86 39.80 -7.35
N TYR A 45 52.81 40.28 -8.03
CA TYR A 45 52.37 39.77 -9.32
C TYR A 45 53.47 39.90 -10.38
N ASP A 46 54.15 41.05 -10.44
CA ASP A 46 55.17 41.34 -11.45
C ASP A 46 56.38 40.40 -11.34
N LYS A 47 56.67 39.89 -10.13
CA LYS A 47 57.75 38.93 -9.83
C LYS A 47 57.43 37.48 -10.20
N LEU A 48 56.20 37.18 -10.59
CA LEU A 48 55.78 35.82 -10.93
C LEU A 48 56.31 35.35 -12.28
N TYR A 49 56.50 34.04 -12.40
CA TYR A 49 56.76 33.39 -13.68
C TYR A 49 55.57 33.58 -14.64
N PRO A 50 55.81 33.63 -15.97
CA PRO A 50 54.75 33.85 -16.97
C PRO A 50 53.57 32.88 -16.83
N ILE A 51 53.82 31.59 -16.60
CA ILE A 51 52.78 30.57 -16.43
C ILE A 51 51.91 30.82 -15.19
N SER A 52 52.50 31.36 -14.11
CA SER A 52 51.78 31.70 -12.89
C SER A 52 50.90 32.94 -13.07
N LYS A 53 51.36 33.92 -13.86
CA LYS A 53 50.56 35.10 -14.25
C LYS A 53 49.33 34.68 -15.04
N GLU A 54 49.49 33.81 -16.04
CA GLU A 54 48.39 33.30 -16.86
C GLU A 54 47.30 32.60 -16.02
N ILE A 55 47.70 31.77 -15.06
CA ILE A 55 46.76 31.09 -14.15
C ILE A 55 45.99 32.09 -13.28
N ILE A 56 46.66 33.12 -12.76
CA ILE A 56 46.03 34.16 -11.93
C ILE A 56 45.06 34.99 -12.77
N ASP A 57 45.44 35.39 -13.98
CA ASP A 57 44.59 36.15 -14.89
C ASP A 57 43.33 35.35 -15.27
N LEU A 58 43.47 34.05 -15.51
CA LEU A 58 42.33 33.15 -15.72
C LEU A 58 41.39 33.12 -14.51
N LYS A 59 41.91 33.02 -13.29
CA LYS A 59 41.11 33.07 -12.05
C LYS A 59 40.36 34.40 -11.90
N PHE A 60 41.03 35.52 -12.13
CA PHE A 60 40.40 36.86 -12.09
C PHE A 60 39.28 36.99 -13.12
N ASN A 61 39.53 36.55 -14.36
CA ASN A 61 38.55 36.62 -15.43
C ASN A 61 37.31 35.76 -15.13
N LEU A 62 37.51 34.55 -14.61
CA LEU A 62 36.41 33.67 -14.18
C LEU A 62 35.62 34.29 -13.02
N ALA A 63 36.31 34.79 -11.99
CA ALA A 63 35.67 35.42 -10.83
C ALA A 63 34.86 36.67 -11.24
N ARG A 64 35.41 37.50 -12.13
CA ARG A 64 34.72 38.66 -12.70
C ARG A 64 33.47 38.26 -13.48
N LEU A 65 33.56 37.21 -14.31
CA LEU A 65 32.42 36.71 -15.08
C LEU A 65 31.30 36.24 -14.15
N VAL A 66 31.64 35.42 -13.15
CA VAL A 66 30.68 34.93 -12.16
C VAL A 66 30.04 36.10 -11.41
N TYR A 67 30.83 37.02 -10.86
CA TYR A 67 30.30 38.17 -10.11
C TYR A 67 29.37 39.06 -10.95
N SER A 68 29.69 39.26 -12.23
CA SER A 68 28.87 40.05 -13.16
C SER A 68 27.52 39.39 -13.47
N HIS A 69 27.43 38.06 -13.45
CA HIS A 69 26.25 37.33 -13.91
C HIS A 69 25.47 36.60 -12.81
N ILE A 70 26.03 36.47 -11.60
CA ILE A 70 25.46 35.66 -10.52
C ILE A 70 24.02 36.05 -10.16
N LYS A 71 23.69 37.34 -10.18
CA LYS A 71 22.33 37.84 -9.91
C LYS A 71 21.33 37.38 -10.97
N PHE A 72 21.73 37.38 -12.24
CA PHE A 72 20.89 36.93 -13.35
C PHE A 72 20.72 35.42 -13.33
N THR A 73 21.80 34.67 -13.10
CA THR A 73 21.73 33.21 -12.94
C THR A 73 20.84 32.81 -11.76
N PHE A 74 20.97 33.49 -10.62
CA PHE A 74 20.11 33.29 -9.46
C PHE A 74 18.63 33.51 -9.79
N ALA A 75 18.30 34.63 -10.43
CA ALA A 75 16.93 34.98 -10.79
C ALA A 75 16.35 33.96 -11.78
N LEU A 76 17.11 33.61 -12.83
CA LEU A 76 16.68 32.66 -13.84
C LEU A 76 16.39 31.29 -13.24
N LEU A 77 17.31 30.73 -12.44
CA LEU A 77 17.14 29.43 -11.81
C LEU A 77 15.97 29.42 -10.80
N ASN A 78 15.81 30.48 -10.00
CA ASN A 78 14.67 30.58 -9.10
C ASN A 78 13.34 30.65 -9.84
N ILE A 79 13.22 31.53 -10.84
CA ILE A 79 11.98 31.70 -11.59
C ILE A 79 11.61 30.41 -12.31
N SER A 80 12.56 29.80 -13.03
CA SER A 80 12.34 28.51 -13.70
C SER A 80 12.01 27.40 -12.70
N GLY A 81 12.64 27.40 -11.53
CA GLY A 81 12.39 26.43 -10.47
C GLY A 81 10.99 26.57 -9.87
N ILE A 82 10.57 27.80 -9.55
CA ILE A 82 9.23 28.11 -9.03
C ILE A 82 8.15 27.74 -10.04
N ILE A 83 8.33 28.10 -11.32
CA ILE A 83 7.38 27.76 -12.39
C ILE A 83 7.25 26.24 -12.50
N SER A 84 8.38 25.52 -12.55
CA SER A 84 8.38 24.05 -12.64
C SER A 84 7.71 23.40 -11.42
N LEU A 85 7.97 23.92 -10.21
CA LEU A 85 7.38 23.44 -8.98
C LEU A 85 5.86 23.63 -8.95
N ILE A 86 5.39 24.84 -9.27
CA ILE A 86 3.95 25.16 -9.32
C ILE A 86 3.26 24.31 -10.38
N PHE A 87 3.83 24.23 -11.59
CA PHE A 87 3.30 23.41 -12.68
C PHE A 87 3.22 21.93 -12.30
N GLY A 88 4.28 21.38 -11.71
CA GLY A 88 4.32 19.98 -11.25
C GLY A 88 3.28 19.71 -10.17
N LEU A 89 3.23 20.51 -9.11
CA LEU A 89 2.32 20.30 -7.98
C LEU A 89 0.85 20.47 -8.38
N THR A 90 0.51 21.48 -9.17
CA THR A 90 -0.88 21.76 -9.56
C THR A 90 -1.45 20.66 -10.45
N ASN A 91 -0.69 20.21 -11.46
CA ASN A 91 -1.16 19.15 -12.35
C ASN A 91 -1.09 17.76 -11.70
N TRP A 92 -0.12 17.52 -10.82
CA TRP A 92 -0.12 16.30 -10.02
C TRP A 92 -1.38 16.22 -9.15
N ARG A 93 -1.78 17.32 -8.50
CA ARG A 93 -3.03 17.37 -7.72
C ARG A 93 -4.27 17.11 -8.58
N LYS A 94 -4.35 17.70 -9.78
CA LYS A 94 -5.46 17.43 -10.72
C LYS A 94 -5.55 15.94 -11.08
N GLY A 95 -4.41 15.32 -11.37
CA GLY A 95 -4.34 13.88 -11.63
C GLY A 95 -4.80 13.04 -10.44
N GLN A 96 -4.44 13.44 -9.23
CA GLN A 96 -4.89 12.75 -8.01
C GLN A 96 -6.41 12.83 -7.83
N ASN A 97 -7.03 13.99 -8.06
CA ASN A 97 -8.48 14.14 -7.95
C ASN A 97 -9.24 13.21 -8.92
N LEU A 98 -8.73 13.02 -10.15
CA LEU A 98 -9.31 12.07 -11.11
C LEU A 98 -9.16 10.63 -10.65
N ILE A 99 -8.05 10.30 -10.00
CA ILE A 99 -7.83 8.97 -9.42
C ILE A 99 -8.83 8.71 -8.29
N ASP A 100 -9.02 9.69 -7.42
CA ASP A 100 -9.95 9.59 -6.30
C ASP A 100 -11.39 9.44 -6.83
N PHE A 101 -11.79 10.23 -7.83
CA PHE A 101 -13.10 10.13 -8.48
C PHE A 101 -13.35 8.74 -9.11
N GLU A 102 -12.43 8.21 -9.90
CA GLU A 102 -12.58 6.85 -10.48
C GLU A 102 -12.66 5.78 -9.40
N THR A 103 -11.96 5.96 -8.28
CA THR A 103 -12.00 5.02 -7.15
C THR A 103 -13.36 5.07 -6.45
N GLU A 104 -13.92 6.26 -6.25
CA GLU A 104 -15.27 6.45 -5.72
C GLU A 104 -16.35 5.87 -6.65
N GLU A 105 -16.20 6.03 -7.96
CA GLU A 105 -17.12 5.48 -8.94
C GLU A 105 -17.11 3.95 -8.92
N LYS A 106 -15.91 3.33 -8.90
CA LYS A 106 -15.76 1.87 -8.74
C LYS A 106 -16.33 1.38 -7.41
N LEU A 107 -16.15 2.13 -6.33
CA LEU A 107 -16.75 1.83 -5.03
C LEU A 107 -18.28 1.83 -5.10
N LYS A 108 -18.85 2.82 -5.79
CA LYS A 108 -20.29 2.92 -6.00
C LYS A 108 -20.81 1.76 -6.85
N GLU A 109 -20.13 1.45 -7.95
CA GLU A 109 -20.46 0.33 -8.82
C GLU A 109 -20.39 -1.00 -8.06
N PHE A 110 -19.35 -1.22 -7.26
CA PHE A 110 -19.24 -2.41 -6.42
C PHE A 110 -20.42 -2.53 -5.43
N LYS A 111 -20.79 -1.44 -4.76
CA LYS A 111 -21.93 -1.42 -3.84
C LYS A 111 -23.26 -1.66 -4.53
N LEU A 112 -23.41 -1.25 -5.80
CA LEU A 112 -24.60 -1.51 -6.61
C LEU A 112 -24.67 -2.97 -7.08
N ARG A 113 -23.52 -3.56 -7.43
CA ARG A 113 -23.41 -4.94 -7.92
C ARG A 113 -23.34 -5.99 -6.81
N THR A 114 -23.31 -5.57 -5.54
CA THR A 114 -23.25 -6.48 -4.38
C THR A 114 -24.34 -6.15 -3.36
N THR A 115 -24.86 -7.18 -2.69
CA THR A 115 -25.86 -6.99 -1.63
C THR A 115 -25.21 -7.14 -0.25
N SER A 116 -25.66 -6.35 0.72
CA SER A 116 -25.21 -6.50 2.12
C SER A 116 -25.82 -7.76 2.72
N VAL A 117 -24.99 -8.59 3.33
CA VAL A 117 -25.43 -9.79 4.03
C VAL A 117 -25.86 -9.44 5.44
N SER A 118 -27.06 -9.87 5.81
CA SER A 118 -27.56 -9.66 7.18
C SER A 118 -26.78 -10.52 8.19
N VAL A 119 -26.72 -10.06 9.44
CA VAL A 119 -26.11 -10.83 10.55
C VAL A 119 -26.71 -12.24 10.64
N LYS A 120 -28.04 -12.36 10.45
CA LYS A 120 -28.74 -13.65 10.46
C LYS A 120 -28.29 -14.57 9.34
N GLU A 121 -28.18 -14.05 8.11
CA GLU A 121 -27.72 -14.84 6.95
C GLU A 121 -26.26 -15.29 7.14
N LYS A 122 -25.37 -14.42 7.62
CA LYS A 122 -23.98 -14.76 7.91
C LYS A 122 -23.87 -15.84 9.00
N LYS A 123 -24.62 -15.73 10.09
CA LYS A 123 -24.67 -16.76 11.14
C LYS A 123 -25.20 -18.09 10.63
N ASN A 124 -26.19 -18.08 9.73
CA ASN A 124 -26.67 -19.30 9.08
C ASN A 124 -25.60 -19.95 8.19
N GLN A 125 -24.81 -19.16 7.46
CA GLN A 125 -23.69 -19.65 6.66
C GLN A 125 -22.63 -20.31 7.54
N ILE A 126 -22.20 -19.64 8.62
CA ILE A 126 -21.28 -20.19 9.62
C ILE A 126 -21.80 -21.53 10.16
N GLY A 127 -23.09 -21.59 10.49
CA GLY A 127 -23.73 -22.82 10.97
C GLY A 127 -23.69 -23.97 9.97
N LYS A 128 -23.88 -23.70 8.67
CA LYS A 128 -23.74 -24.69 7.59
C LYS A 128 -22.30 -25.18 7.47
N GLU A 129 -21.34 -24.25 7.46
CA GLU A 129 -19.91 -24.57 7.35
C GLU A 129 -19.44 -25.44 8.52
N ILE A 130 -19.74 -25.05 9.76
CA ILE A 130 -19.43 -25.84 10.97
C ILE A 130 -19.99 -27.26 10.84
N THR A 131 -21.21 -27.41 10.32
CA THR A 131 -21.82 -28.74 10.15
C THR A 131 -21.04 -29.61 9.16
N ILE A 132 -20.49 -29.02 8.10
CA ILE A 132 -19.74 -29.74 7.06
C ILE A 132 -18.40 -30.25 7.61
N TYR A 133 -17.62 -29.44 8.31
CA TYR A 133 -16.27 -29.83 8.75
C TYR A 133 -16.19 -30.35 10.20
N ALA A 134 -17.17 -30.06 11.06
CA ALA A 134 -17.24 -30.59 12.42
C ALA A 134 -17.90 -31.98 12.47
N ALA A 135 -17.94 -32.72 11.36
CA ALA A 135 -18.46 -34.09 11.25
C ALA A 135 -18.16 -34.89 12.52
N LYS A 136 -19.23 -35.30 13.22
CA LYS A 136 -19.29 -36.01 14.52
C LYS A 136 -19.38 -35.16 15.80
N SER A 137 -20.44 -34.39 15.96
CA SER A 137 -21.00 -34.23 17.31
C SER A 137 -22.50 -33.99 17.25
N ASN A 138 -23.27 -34.78 18.00
CA ASN A 138 -24.63 -34.46 18.42
C ASN A 138 -24.57 -33.27 19.39
N LEU A 139 -24.03 -32.13 18.95
CA LEU A 139 -24.02 -30.90 19.72
C LEU A 139 -25.47 -30.46 19.91
N GLN A 140 -25.89 -30.33 21.15
CA GLN A 140 -27.16 -29.71 21.50
C GLN A 140 -27.28 -28.35 20.81
N ALA A 141 -28.48 -27.99 20.36
CA ALA A 141 -28.72 -26.76 19.60
C ALA A 141 -28.17 -25.49 20.29
N ALA A 142 -28.22 -25.45 21.64
CA ALA A 142 -27.66 -24.35 22.43
C ALA A 142 -26.13 -24.23 22.29
N ALA A 143 -25.39 -25.35 22.39
CA ALA A 143 -23.95 -25.36 22.23
C ALA A 143 -23.52 -24.98 20.79
N LYS A 144 -24.28 -25.43 19.78
CA LYS A 144 -24.06 -25.03 18.39
C LYS A 144 -24.25 -23.52 18.18
N ASN A 145 -25.29 -22.93 18.77
CA ASN A 145 -25.54 -21.50 18.68
C ASN A 145 -24.43 -20.67 19.36
N GLN A 146 -23.90 -21.13 20.50
CA GLN A 146 -22.77 -20.48 21.16
C GLN A 146 -21.51 -20.48 20.26
N ILE A 147 -21.20 -21.61 19.63
CA ILE A 147 -20.09 -21.73 18.68
C ILE A 147 -20.27 -20.76 17.50
N ILE A 148 -21.47 -20.69 16.91
CA ILE A 148 -21.78 -19.77 15.80
C ILE A 148 -21.59 -18.31 16.22
N ASN A 149 -22.12 -17.93 17.39
CA ASN A 149 -21.99 -16.56 17.91
C ASN A 149 -20.52 -16.20 18.14
N LYS A 150 -19.75 -17.09 18.78
CA LYS A 150 -18.32 -16.88 19.02
C LYS A 150 -17.54 -16.74 17.71
N THR A 151 -17.78 -17.60 16.72
CA THR A 151 -17.15 -17.49 15.39
C THR A 151 -17.45 -16.12 14.77
N TYR A 152 -18.72 -15.69 14.78
CA TYR A 152 -19.12 -14.40 14.23
C TYR A 152 -18.45 -13.21 14.94
N GLU A 153 -18.34 -13.25 16.26
CA GLU A 153 -17.67 -12.20 17.06
C GLU A 153 -16.19 -12.09 16.71
N ILE A 154 -15.50 -13.22 16.55
CA ILE A 154 -14.08 -13.26 16.16
C ILE A 154 -13.89 -12.70 14.74
N GLU A 155 -14.67 -13.19 13.76
CA GLU A 155 -14.60 -12.69 12.38
C GLU A 155 -14.85 -11.18 12.32
N SER A 156 -15.86 -10.70 13.05
CA SER A 156 -16.20 -9.27 13.11
C SER A 156 -15.11 -8.43 13.78
N SER A 157 -14.45 -8.96 14.81
CA SER A 157 -13.36 -8.27 15.51
C SER A 157 -12.14 -8.07 14.62
N ILE A 158 -11.80 -9.07 13.80
CA ILE A 158 -10.71 -8.98 12.84
C ILE A 158 -11.02 -7.93 11.77
N LEU A 159 -12.23 -7.96 11.19
CA LEU A 159 -12.64 -6.94 10.22
C LEU A 159 -12.57 -5.52 10.80
N LYS A 160 -12.92 -5.34 12.07
CA LYS A 160 -12.78 -4.05 12.77
C LYS A 160 -11.31 -3.63 12.90
N ILE A 161 -10.41 -4.55 13.24
CA ILE A 161 -8.96 -4.30 13.28
C ILE A 161 -8.46 -3.87 11.90
N LEU A 162 -8.81 -4.62 10.85
CA LEU A 162 -8.40 -4.33 9.47
C LEU A 162 -8.90 -2.96 9.01
N LYS A 163 -10.16 -2.62 9.31
CA LYS A 163 -10.74 -1.30 9.00
C LYS A 163 -9.91 -0.17 9.59
N ASN A 164 -9.52 -0.29 10.86
CA ASN A 164 -8.82 0.76 11.58
C ASN A 164 -7.38 0.93 11.12
N GLN A 165 -6.70 -0.15 10.75
CA GLN A 165 -5.29 -0.13 10.34
C GLN A 165 -5.11 0.27 8.87
N LEU A 166 -6.01 -0.19 8.00
CA LEU A 166 -5.85 -0.03 6.57
C LEU A 166 -6.60 1.17 5.99
N ASN A 167 -7.36 1.92 6.79
CA ASN A 167 -8.20 3.04 6.31
C ASN A 167 -7.47 4.09 5.45
N LYS A 168 -6.18 4.33 5.69
CA LYS A 168 -5.39 5.29 4.91
C LYS A 168 -5.16 4.83 3.48
N LYS A 169 -4.90 3.52 3.29
CA LYS A 169 -4.52 2.93 1.99
C LYS A 169 -5.68 2.22 1.29
N TYR A 170 -6.65 1.72 2.06
CA TYR A 170 -7.77 0.94 1.57
C TYR A 170 -9.09 1.36 2.20
N THR A 171 -10.13 1.29 1.39
CA THR A 171 -11.52 1.28 1.83
C THR A 171 -11.96 -0.16 2.03
N LEU A 172 -12.26 -0.55 3.28
CA LEU A 172 -12.79 -1.88 3.61
C LEU A 172 -14.32 -1.92 3.47
N ILE A 173 -14.82 -2.81 2.63
CA ILE A 173 -16.24 -3.16 2.55
C ILE A 173 -16.42 -4.58 3.09
N THR A 174 -17.35 -4.74 4.03
CA THR A 174 -17.55 -6.02 4.73
C THR A 174 -18.88 -6.67 4.39
N GLN A 175 -18.94 -7.99 4.53
CA GLN A 175 -20.18 -8.79 4.52
C GLN A 175 -21.02 -8.54 3.27
N ARG A 176 -20.44 -8.81 2.11
CA ARG A 176 -21.06 -8.59 0.80
C ARG A 176 -21.28 -9.89 0.07
N LYS A 177 -22.44 -10.00 -0.57
CA LYS A 177 -22.77 -11.11 -1.45
C LYS A 177 -22.56 -10.69 -2.90
N LEU A 178 -21.67 -11.41 -3.54
CA LEU A 178 -21.32 -11.31 -4.95
C LEU A 178 -21.96 -12.51 -5.66
N LYS A 179 -23.18 -12.30 -6.17
CA LYS A 179 -24.11 -13.35 -6.64
C LYS A 179 -24.30 -14.48 -5.63
N GLU A 180 -23.63 -15.60 -5.83
CA GLU A 180 -23.75 -16.84 -5.05
C GLU A 180 -22.74 -16.90 -3.90
N VAL A 181 -21.74 -16.01 -3.90
CA VAL A 181 -20.61 -16.06 -2.96
C VAL A 181 -20.70 -14.92 -1.96
N THR A 182 -20.58 -15.24 -0.67
CA THR A 182 -20.52 -14.24 0.40
C THR A 182 -19.07 -14.03 0.81
N VAL A 183 -18.62 -12.78 0.71
CA VAL A 183 -17.27 -12.35 1.06
C VAL A 183 -17.28 -11.62 2.40
N ASP A 184 -16.35 -11.97 3.28
CA ASP A 184 -16.24 -11.36 4.61
C ASP A 184 -15.75 -9.92 4.54
N GLY A 185 -14.70 -9.68 3.75
CA GLY A 185 -14.16 -8.35 3.53
C GLY A 185 -13.56 -8.19 2.14
N MET A 186 -13.66 -6.99 1.59
CA MET A 186 -12.97 -6.57 0.38
C MET A 186 -12.26 -5.24 0.64
N LEU A 187 -10.95 -5.25 0.44
CA LEU A 187 -10.11 -4.05 0.50
C LEU A 187 -10.03 -3.47 -0.91
N ILE A 188 -10.60 -2.28 -1.06
CA ILE A 188 -10.53 -1.52 -2.30
C ILE A 188 -9.43 -0.48 -2.11
N PRO A 189 -8.40 -0.49 -2.96
CA PRO A 189 -7.30 0.45 -2.80
C PRO A 189 -7.77 1.87 -3.06
N ASN A 190 -7.28 2.81 -2.25
CA ASN A 190 -7.51 4.23 -2.47
C ASN A 190 -6.63 4.76 -3.63
N ASN A 191 -5.65 3.97 -4.07
CA ASN A 191 -4.73 4.28 -5.16
C ASN A 191 -4.82 3.23 -6.28
N LYS A 192 -4.80 3.64 -7.55
CA LYS A 192 -4.90 2.73 -8.71
C LYS A 192 -3.77 1.72 -8.85
N PHE A 193 -2.61 1.95 -8.22
CA PHE A 193 -1.46 1.04 -8.33
C PHE A 193 -1.47 -0.09 -7.30
N ASP A 194 -2.31 0.02 -6.27
CA ASP A 194 -2.44 -1.01 -5.28
C ASP A 194 -3.43 -2.09 -5.74
N TYR A 195 -3.27 -3.30 -5.22
CA TYR A 195 -4.11 -4.42 -5.55
C TYR A 195 -5.42 -4.41 -4.77
N TYR A 196 -6.48 -4.95 -5.38
CA TYR A 196 -7.69 -5.32 -4.65
C TYR A 196 -7.41 -6.56 -3.82
N TYR A 197 -7.93 -6.61 -2.59
CA TYR A 197 -7.86 -7.82 -1.78
C TYR A 197 -9.25 -8.29 -1.37
N ILE A 198 -9.41 -9.61 -1.36
CA ILE A 198 -10.57 -10.26 -0.75
C ILE A 198 -10.11 -11.04 0.46
N ILE A 199 -10.80 -10.81 1.56
CA ILE A 199 -10.54 -11.38 2.87
C ILE A 199 -11.61 -12.41 3.13
N GLU A 200 -11.17 -13.61 3.47
CA GLU A 200 -11.99 -14.68 4.02
C GLU A 200 -11.44 -15.02 5.40
N ILE A 201 -12.32 -15.13 6.39
CA ILE A 201 -11.94 -15.40 7.77
C ILE A 201 -12.59 -16.70 8.21
N LYS A 202 -11.79 -17.59 8.81
CA LYS A 202 -12.29 -18.85 9.37
C LYS A 202 -11.78 -19.06 10.78
N TYR A 203 -12.72 -19.16 11.73
CA TYR A 203 -12.42 -19.58 13.09
C TYR A 203 -12.52 -21.11 13.21
N ILE A 204 -11.41 -21.72 13.60
CA ILE A 204 -11.19 -23.16 13.68
C ILE A 204 -11.50 -23.63 15.11
N HIS A 205 -12.41 -24.60 15.20
CA HIS A 205 -12.74 -25.28 16.45
C HIS A 205 -12.01 -26.62 16.52
N GLY A 206 -10.94 -26.68 17.33
CA GLY A 206 -10.08 -27.86 17.44
C GLY A 206 -8.98 -27.87 16.39
N ASN A 207 -8.70 -29.03 15.80
CA ASN A 207 -7.63 -29.20 14.81
C ASN A 207 -8.05 -28.74 13.41
N LEU A 208 -7.10 -28.22 12.65
CA LEU A 208 -7.26 -27.86 11.25
C LEU A 208 -7.48 -29.12 10.41
N LYS A 209 -8.61 -29.16 9.71
CA LYS A 209 -9.00 -30.28 8.85
C LYS A 209 -8.82 -29.94 7.37
N ASN A 210 -8.45 -30.94 6.57
CA ASN A 210 -8.30 -30.80 5.12
C ASN A 210 -9.61 -30.42 4.42
N GLU A 211 -10.76 -30.84 4.96
CA GLU A 211 -12.08 -30.47 4.44
C GLU A 211 -12.29 -28.97 4.49
N LEU A 212 -11.87 -28.30 5.58
CA LEU A 212 -11.96 -26.85 5.70
C LEU A 212 -11.08 -26.14 4.66
N LEU A 213 -9.85 -26.61 4.46
CA LEU A 213 -8.94 -26.05 3.45
C LEU A 213 -9.48 -26.21 2.03
N LYS A 214 -10.13 -27.35 1.72
CA LYS A 214 -10.84 -27.57 0.44
C LYS A 214 -12.03 -26.63 0.27
N LEU A 215 -12.80 -26.35 1.34
CA LEU A 215 -13.89 -25.38 1.30
C LEU A 215 -13.36 -23.97 0.97
N ILE A 216 -12.28 -23.56 1.62
CA ILE A 216 -11.62 -22.28 1.35
C ILE A 216 -11.11 -22.21 -0.08
N LEU A 217 -10.53 -23.29 -0.60
CA LEU A 217 -10.07 -23.33 -1.99
C LEU A 217 -11.21 -23.19 -3.00
N ASN A 218 -12.34 -23.87 -2.75
CA ASN A 218 -13.51 -23.76 -3.60
C ASN A 218 -14.12 -22.35 -3.53
N PHE A 219 -14.13 -21.74 -2.34
CA PHE A 219 -14.50 -20.35 -2.17
C PHE A 219 -13.59 -19.44 -3.01
N ASN A 220 -12.26 -19.56 -2.87
CA ASN A 220 -11.28 -18.76 -3.62
C ASN A 220 -11.51 -18.83 -5.13
N LYS A 221 -11.71 -20.03 -5.69
CA LYS A 221 -11.99 -20.22 -7.11
C LYS A 221 -13.27 -19.52 -7.56
N LYS A 222 -14.35 -19.63 -6.78
CA LYS A 222 -15.63 -18.98 -7.09
C LYS A 222 -15.52 -17.46 -7.01
N VAL A 223 -14.85 -16.93 -5.98
CA VAL A 223 -14.61 -15.50 -5.82
C VAL A 223 -13.82 -14.93 -6.99
N ASP A 224 -12.73 -15.60 -7.39
CA ASP A 224 -11.91 -15.15 -8.52
C ASP A 224 -12.74 -15.07 -9.81
N GLN A 225 -13.59 -16.06 -10.06
CA GLN A 225 -14.49 -16.05 -11.22
C GLN A 225 -15.53 -14.93 -11.15
N GLU A 226 -16.23 -14.79 -10.03
CA GLU A 226 -17.29 -13.78 -9.91
C GLU A 226 -16.75 -12.35 -9.92
N THR A 227 -15.59 -12.11 -9.33
CA THR A 227 -14.95 -10.78 -9.33
C THR A 227 -14.45 -10.39 -10.71
N ALA A 228 -13.87 -11.33 -11.47
CA ALA A 228 -13.51 -11.11 -12.86
C ALA A 228 -14.75 -10.80 -13.71
N ASN A 229 -15.85 -11.53 -13.52
CA ASN A 229 -17.07 -11.36 -14.32
C ASN A 229 -17.85 -10.07 -14.01
N ILE A 230 -17.96 -9.70 -12.74
CA ILE A 230 -18.86 -8.62 -12.30
C ILE A 230 -18.14 -7.27 -12.25
N LEU A 231 -16.86 -7.28 -11.88
CA LEU A 231 -16.09 -6.09 -11.57
C LEU A 231 -14.91 -5.89 -12.53
N ASN A 232 -14.64 -6.87 -13.39
CA ASN A 232 -13.47 -6.88 -14.28
C ASN A 232 -12.15 -6.65 -13.50
N ILE A 233 -12.06 -7.23 -12.30
CA ILE A 233 -10.86 -7.20 -11.48
C ILE A 233 -10.39 -8.63 -11.22
N GLN A 234 -9.10 -8.76 -10.95
CA GLN A 234 -8.57 -9.98 -10.36
C GLN A 234 -7.95 -9.60 -9.00
N PRO A 235 -8.56 -9.99 -7.87
CA PRO A 235 -8.09 -9.62 -6.53
C PRO A 235 -7.03 -10.58 -5.99
N HIS A 236 -6.22 -10.13 -5.04
CA HIS A 236 -5.42 -11.01 -4.19
C HIS A 236 -6.29 -11.56 -3.07
N LEU A 237 -6.20 -12.86 -2.80
CA LEU A 237 -7.01 -13.53 -1.80
C LEU A 237 -6.23 -13.69 -0.50
N ILE A 238 -6.84 -13.33 0.62
CA ILE A 238 -6.26 -13.45 1.96
C ILE A 238 -7.19 -14.29 2.81
N ASN A 239 -6.70 -15.47 3.18
CA ASN A 239 -7.42 -16.41 4.03
C ASN A 239 -6.84 -16.31 5.44
N ILE A 240 -7.62 -15.75 6.36
CA ILE A 240 -7.24 -15.58 7.75
C ILE A 240 -7.83 -16.74 8.56
N LEU A 241 -6.96 -17.65 8.99
CA LEU A 241 -7.29 -18.76 9.86
C LEU A 241 -7.07 -18.36 11.31
N VAL A 242 -8.10 -18.51 12.13
CA VAL A 242 -8.04 -18.16 13.55
C VAL A 242 -8.33 -19.38 14.40
N ALA A 243 -7.55 -19.60 15.45
CA ALA A 243 -7.76 -20.70 16.39
C ALA A 243 -7.43 -20.25 17.81
N LYS A 244 -7.89 -20.97 18.84
CA LYS A 244 -7.42 -20.72 20.21
C LYS A 244 -5.90 -20.83 20.32
N LYS A 245 -5.35 -21.87 19.71
CA LYS A 245 -3.93 -22.17 19.59
C LYS A 245 -3.74 -23.09 18.40
N PHE A 246 -2.70 -22.89 17.61
CA PHE A 246 -2.35 -23.83 16.54
C PHE A 246 -1.41 -24.92 17.08
N SER A 247 -1.73 -26.18 16.82
CA SER A 247 -0.81 -27.30 17.07
C SER A 247 0.23 -27.41 15.95
N GLU A 248 1.35 -28.08 16.22
CA GLU A 248 2.36 -28.38 15.19
C GLU A 248 1.76 -29.15 14.01
N ASN A 249 0.80 -30.03 14.28
CA ASN A 249 0.11 -30.79 13.24
C ASN A 249 -0.76 -29.90 12.35
N ASP A 250 -1.37 -28.85 12.91
CA ASP A 250 -2.15 -27.88 12.12
C ASP A 250 -1.24 -27.12 11.15
N ILE A 251 -0.08 -26.67 11.64
CA ILE A 251 0.92 -25.99 10.82
C ILE A 251 1.45 -26.91 9.71
N LYS A 252 1.75 -28.18 10.05
CA LYS A 252 2.18 -29.19 9.06
C LYS A 252 1.09 -29.45 8.01
N THR A 253 -0.16 -29.53 8.43
CA THR A 253 -1.31 -29.74 7.54
C THR A 253 -1.48 -28.58 6.56
N LEU A 254 -1.41 -27.34 7.07
CA LEU A 254 -1.46 -26.14 6.23
C LEU A 254 -0.29 -26.10 5.24
N ASN A 255 0.94 -26.33 5.69
CA ASN A 255 2.12 -26.28 4.82
C ASN A 255 2.06 -27.35 3.72
N ASN A 256 1.64 -28.57 4.06
CA ASN A 256 1.45 -29.64 3.07
C ASN A 256 0.40 -29.26 2.02
N PHE A 257 -0.70 -28.65 2.46
CA PHE A 257 -1.75 -28.16 1.57
C PHE A 257 -1.23 -27.07 0.64
N LEU A 258 -0.53 -26.06 1.16
CA LEU A 258 0.03 -24.96 0.37
C LEU A 258 1.05 -25.44 -0.67
N ASN A 259 1.95 -26.34 -0.27
CA ASN A 259 2.96 -26.92 -1.16
C ASN A 259 2.33 -27.72 -2.31
N LYS A 260 1.23 -28.42 -2.02
CA LYS A 260 0.50 -29.22 -3.02
C LYS A 260 -0.25 -28.35 -4.01
N GLU A 261 -0.99 -27.35 -3.54
CA GLU A 261 -1.92 -26.60 -4.38
C GLU A 261 -1.26 -25.46 -5.16
N LYS A 262 -0.05 -25.00 -4.77
CA LYS A 262 0.73 -23.96 -5.48
C LYS A 262 -0.10 -22.72 -5.87
N LEU A 263 -0.83 -22.20 -4.90
CA LEU A 263 -1.81 -21.14 -5.11
C LEU A 263 -1.15 -19.81 -5.49
N ARG A 264 -1.56 -19.24 -6.62
CA ARG A 264 -1.12 -17.90 -7.03
C ARG A 264 -2.01 -16.85 -6.38
N ARG A 265 -1.41 -15.71 -6.02
CA ARG A 265 -2.12 -14.51 -5.50
C ARG A 265 -3.04 -14.79 -4.31
N THR A 266 -2.76 -15.88 -3.60
CA THR A 266 -3.50 -16.32 -2.41
C THR A 266 -2.52 -16.41 -1.25
N LYS A 267 -2.89 -15.81 -0.13
CA LYS A 267 -2.10 -15.83 1.10
C LYS A 267 -2.92 -16.44 2.22
N PHE A 268 -2.29 -17.27 3.04
CA PHE A 268 -2.87 -17.79 4.27
C PHE A 268 -2.15 -17.16 5.45
N ILE A 269 -2.92 -16.72 6.44
CA ILE A 269 -2.42 -16.09 7.65
C ILE A 269 -3.05 -16.81 8.83
N THR A 270 -2.22 -17.24 9.78
CA THR A 270 -2.67 -17.84 11.03
C THR A 270 -2.61 -16.82 12.17
N ILE A 271 -3.71 -16.73 12.92
CA ILE A 271 -3.84 -15.84 14.09
C ILE A 271 -4.38 -16.64 15.27
N GLU A 272 -3.70 -16.57 16.41
CA GLU A 272 -4.23 -17.14 17.64
C GLU A 272 -5.20 -16.16 18.31
N GLU A 273 -6.24 -16.66 18.97
CA GLU A 273 -7.22 -15.84 19.69
C GLU A 273 -6.53 -14.95 20.75
N SER A 274 -5.44 -15.44 21.35
CA SER A 274 -4.62 -14.68 22.30
C SER A 274 -3.97 -13.45 21.66
N GLU A 275 -3.68 -13.48 20.36
CA GLU A 275 -3.07 -12.37 19.62
C GLU A 275 -4.07 -11.24 19.38
N LEU A 276 -5.38 -11.51 19.33
CA LEU A 276 -6.42 -10.49 19.10
C LEU A 276 -6.60 -9.55 20.30
N ASN A 277 -6.38 -10.06 21.51
CA ASN A 277 -6.63 -9.33 22.76
C ASN A 277 -5.39 -8.57 23.29
N ARG A 278 -4.25 -8.66 22.62
CA ARG A 278 -3.03 -7.93 23.02
C ARG A 278 -3.14 -6.45 22.68
N LYS A 279 -2.50 -5.61 23.49
CA LYS A 279 -2.42 -4.15 23.27
C LYS A 279 -1.82 -3.77 21.90
N ASN A 280 -0.97 -4.65 21.34
CA ASN A 280 -0.33 -4.49 20.02
C ASN A 280 -0.88 -5.47 18.95
N SER A 281 -2.07 -6.04 19.16
CA SER A 281 -2.70 -7.00 18.23
C SER A 281 -2.79 -6.46 16.81
N THR A 282 -3.02 -5.17 16.68
CA THR A 282 -3.12 -4.42 15.43
C THR A 282 -1.85 -4.45 14.59
N GLU A 283 -0.69 -4.20 15.21
CA GLU A 283 0.61 -4.15 14.51
C GLU A 283 1.06 -5.54 14.07
N LEU A 284 0.80 -6.55 14.89
CA LEU A 284 1.13 -7.93 14.58
C LEU A 284 0.35 -8.46 13.37
N ILE A 285 -0.96 -8.17 13.30
CA ILE A 285 -1.80 -8.57 12.17
C ILE A 285 -1.38 -7.83 10.90
N PHE A 286 -1.06 -6.54 11.02
CA PHE A 286 -0.57 -5.74 9.91
C PHE A 286 0.75 -6.28 9.33
N ASN A 287 1.72 -6.60 10.18
CA ASN A 287 2.99 -7.20 9.77
C ASN A 287 2.81 -8.56 9.09
N LYS A 288 1.86 -9.38 9.56
CA LYS A 288 1.52 -10.65 8.92
C LYS A 288 0.87 -10.46 7.54
N LEU A 289 0.12 -9.37 7.33
CA LEU A 289 -0.53 -9.06 6.05
C LEU A 289 0.49 -8.63 4.99
N ASN A 290 1.46 -7.77 5.35
CA ASN A 290 2.47 -7.22 4.44
C ASN A 290 1.84 -6.54 3.20
N ILE A 291 0.90 -5.62 3.44
CA ILE A 291 0.10 -4.90 2.43
C ILE A 291 0.18 -3.39 2.67
#